data_AF-A0A5E4G3Y7-F1
#
_entry.id   AF-A0A5E4G3Y7-F1
#
_cell.length_a   1.000
_cell.length_b   1.000
_cell.length_c   1.000
_cell.angle_alpha   90.00
_cell.angle_beta   90.00
_cell.angle_gamma   90.00
#
_symmetry.space_group_name_H-M   'P 1'
#
loop_
_entity.id
_entity.type
_entity.pdbx_description
1 polymer ?
#
loop_
_entity_poly.entity_id
_entity_poly.type
_entity_poly.pdbx_seq_one_letter_code
_entity_poly.pdbx_strand_id
1 'polypeptide(L)'
;MGGGQRLTTQNQTTSSASSSCWSHFWSSALRTKPLGSPLEVAVRTNSGDGLVRRLGMFDLILLGVGASIGAGIFVVTGTVAHDAGPGVTISFILAGVSCVLNALCYAELASRFPAVVGGAYLYTYTAFNELTAFLVFAQLMLDYHIGAASIARSLASYVVTILELFPIFKENIPDWIGHGGQKFLGGAISINVLAPVLLVLLTVILCRGVGESAAVNSFMTATKVIIVIIVIFAGAFEVDTSNWTPFAPDGFKPILTGATVVFFAYVGFDAVANSAEESKRPQRDLPIGIIGSLLICIALYIGVCLVITGMLPYYLLGEDAPLANAFTSKGLKFVSILISVGAVAGLTTTLLVGLYVQSRLYLGLGRDGLLPSVFARVHPRCHTPIHSQVWVGIVAAALAGLFNVHILSHILSVGSLTGYSVVAACVVALRLKDKASSQVSSSTWREGVICLLIVACGGFSAGLCYRFSVSIVFLVVAVVVAILAMGALCFRQVYADLPGFSCPGVPIVPATCIFFNMFLFAQIHHEAWVRFVILCIITVGIYAFYGQYHADPSSEETIIYHRASGEER
;
A
#
# COMPACT_ATOMS: atom_id res chain seq x y z
N MET A 1 -42.66 -64.89 25.64
CA MET A 1 -41.68 -64.29 26.58
C MET A 1 -40.92 -63.21 25.83
N GLY A 2 -41.12 -61.94 26.17
CA GLY A 2 -40.40 -60.83 25.54
C GLY A 2 -39.20 -60.39 26.39
N GLY A 3 -38.04 -60.22 25.74
CA GLY A 3 -36.87 -59.60 26.35
C GLY A 3 -36.78 -58.13 25.95
N GLY A 4 -37.35 -57.24 26.75
CA GLY A 4 -37.32 -55.80 26.47
C GLY A 4 -36.01 -55.16 26.89
N GLN A 5 -35.17 -54.76 25.93
CA GLN A 5 -34.14 -53.76 26.19
C GLN A 5 -34.77 -52.36 26.22
N ARG A 6 -34.63 -51.67 27.34
CA ARG A 6 -35.09 -50.29 27.50
C ARG A 6 -34.27 -49.38 26.60
N LEU A 7 -34.91 -48.80 25.58
CA LEU A 7 -34.46 -47.53 25.00
C LEU A 7 -34.55 -46.47 26.11
N THR A 8 -33.44 -46.15 26.74
CA THR A 8 -33.31 -44.94 27.55
C THR A 8 -33.34 -43.75 26.63
N THR A 9 -34.50 -43.12 26.50
CA THR A 9 -34.66 -41.80 25.89
C THR A 9 -33.83 -40.81 26.70
N GLN A 10 -32.57 -40.59 26.30
CA GLN A 10 -31.86 -39.38 26.72
C GLN A 10 -32.59 -38.22 26.07
N ASN A 11 -33.40 -37.52 26.87
CA ASN A 11 -33.83 -36.18 26.55
C ASN A 11 -32.56 -35.37 26.26
N GLN A 12 -32.32 -35.08 24.98
CA GLN A 12 -31.55 -33.90 24.62
C GLN A 12 -32.34 -32.71 25.10
N THR A 13 -32.08 -32.31 26.35
CA THR A 13 -32.39 -30.96 26.80
C THR A 13 -31.59 -30.04 25.90
N THR A 14 -32.25 -29.52 24.87
CA THR A 14 -31.76 -28.42 24.04
C THR A 14 -31.59 -27.22 24.96
N SER A 15 -30.42 -27.13 25.60
CA SER A 15 -29.95 -25.91 26.23
C SER A 15 -29.66 -24.92 25.10
N SER A 16 -30.73 -24.30 24.61
CA SER A 16 -30.67 -23.09 23.78
C SER A 16 -30.17 -21.95 24.66
N ALA A 17 -28.90 -22.04 25.04
CA ALA A 17 -28.15 -20.90 25.52
C ALA A 17 -28.20 -19.89 24.38
N SER A 18 -28.94 -18.80 24.58
CA SER A 18 -28.99 -17.69 23.65
C SER A 18 -27.57 -17.17 23.50
N SER A 19 -26.91 -17.51 22.40
CA SER A 19 -25.62 -16.95 22.04
C SER A 19 -25.83 -15.45 21.91
N SER A 20 -25.32 -14.71 22.90
CA SER A 20 -25.39 -13.25 22.84
C SER A 20 -24.72 -12.80 21.55
N CYS A 21 -25.21 -11.71 20.96
CA CYS A 21 -24.58 -11.11 19.77
C CYS A 21 -23.06 -10.91 20.00
N TRP A 22 -22.67 -10.65 21.26
CA TRP A 22 -21.28 -10.59 21.71
C TRP A 22 -20.52 -11.91 21.58
N SER A 23 -21.06 -13.06 22.02
CA SER A 23 -20.35 -14.34 21.88
C SER A 23 -20.27 -14.80 20.42
N HIS A 24 -21.27 -14.47 19.60
CA HIS A 24 -21.20 -14.69 18.15
C HIS A 24 -20.11 -13.81 17.50
N PHE A 25 -20.06 -12.52 17.84
CA PHE A 25 -19.02 -11.60 17.36
C PHE A 25 -17.61 -12.11 17.66
N TRP A 26 -17.32 -12.51 18.90
CA TRP A 26 -15.99 -13.04 19.25
C TRP A 26 -15.67 -14.37 18.57
N SER A 27 -16.67 -15.24 18.36
CA SER A 27 -16.47 -16.50 17.63
C SER A 27 -16.16 -16.29 16.15
N SER A 28 -16.73 -15.26 15.52
CA SER A 28 -16.44 -14.88 14.13
C SER A 28 -15.13 -14.10 14.01
N ALA A 29 -14.93 -13.09 14.87
CA ALA A 29 -13.74 -12.23 14.87
C ALA A 29 -12.42 -12.99 15.01
N LEU A 30 -12.44 -14.15 15.69
CA LEU A 30 -11.28 -15.02 15.94
C LEU A 30 -11.09 -16.14 14.90
N ARG A 31 -11.95 -16.24 13.87
CA ARG A 31 -11.76 -17.21 12.78
C ARG A 31 -10.44 -16.95 12.05
N THR A 32 -9.77 -18.01 11.62
CA THR A 32 -8.55 -17.92 10.80
C THR A 32 -8.74 -18.72 9.53
N LYS A 33 -8.37 -18.18 8.37
CA LYS A 33 -8.45 -18.91 7.11
C LYS A 33 -7.36 -19.99 7.07
N PRO A 34 -7.70 -21.30 7.02
CA PRO A 34 -6.71 -22.34 6.82
C PRO A 34 -6.15 -22.25 5.39
N LEU A 35 -4.90 -22.67 5.22
CA LEU A 35 -4.30 -22.81 3.90
C LEU A 35 -4.69 -24.18 3.35
N GLY A 36 -5.38 -24.21 2.21
CA GLY A 36 -5.62 -25.44 1.47
C GLY A 36 -4.31 -26.15 1.13
N SER A 37 -4.34 -27.47 1.00
CA SER A 37 -3.13 -28.26 0.78
C SER A 37 -2.41 -27.82 -0.52
N PRO A 38 -1.07 -27.98 -0.62
CA PRO A 38 -0.36 -27.69 -1.86
C PRO A 38 -0.92 -28.45 -3.07
N LEU A 39 -1.55 -29.60 -2.83
CA LEU A 39 -2.24 -30.39 -3.84
C LEU A 39 -3.57 -29.74 -4.29
N GLU A 40 -4.40 -29.26 -3.36
CA GLU A 40 -5.60 -28.46 -3.69
C GLU A 40 -5.24 -27.19 -4.45
N VAL A 41 -4.18 -26.48 -4.05
CA VAL A 41 -3.70 -25.29 -4.75
C VAL A 41 -3.23 -25.65 -6.16
N ALA A 42 -2.49 -26.76 -6.33
CA ALA A 42 -2.06 -27.24 -7.64
C ALA A 42 -3.26 -27.64 -8.54
N VAL A 43 -4.27 -28.33 -7.98
CA VAL A 43 -5.52 -28.67 -8.67
C VAL A 43 -6.24 -27.39 -9.10
N ARG A 44 -6.44 -26.41 -8.20
CA ARG A 44 -7.03 -25.09 -8.53
C ARG A 44 -6.28 -24.38 -9.65
N THR A 45 -4.94 -24.47 -9.71
CA THR A 45 -4.15 -23.86 -10.80
C THR A 45 -4.22 -24.57 -12.14
N ASN A 46 -4.52 -25.88 -12.18
CA ASN A 46 -4.65 -26.65 -13.41
C ASN A 46 -6.02 -26.50 -14.08
N SER A 47 -7.00 -25.94 -13.39
CA SER A 47 -8.33 -25.75 -13.93
C SER A 47 -8.41 -24.49 -14.81
N GLY A 48 -8.09 -23.32 -14.23
CA GLY A 48 -7.79 -21.95 -14.76
C GLY A 48 -8.52 -21.34 -15.99
N ASP A 49 -9.29 -20.23 -15.99
CA ASP A 49 -9.88 -19.25 -15.02
C ASP A 49 -9.28 -19.08 -13.61
N GLY A 50 -7.98 -18.86 -13.54
CA GLY A 50 -7.51 -17.80 -12.65
C GLY A 50 -7.75 -16.46 -13.35
N LEU A 51 -7.35 -15.36 -12.71
CA LEU A 51 -6.92 -14.22 -13.52
C LEU A 51 -5.78 -14.69 -14.46
N VAL A 52 -5.78 -14.26 -15.72
CA VAL A 52 -4.89 -14.85 -16.73
C VAL A 52 -3.43 -14.51 -16.42
N ARG A 53 -2.59 -15.53 -16.23
CA ARG A 53 -1.15 -15.39 -15.90
C ARG A 53 -0.35 -14.79 -17.06
N ARG A 54 -0.29 -13.46 -17.14
CA ARG A 54 0.41 -12.72 -18.20
C ARG A 54 1.69 -12.03 -17.73
N LEU A 55 1.76 -11.62 -16.47
CA LEU A 55 2.85 -10.78 -15.94
C LEU A 55 4.12 -11.60 -15.70
N GLY A 56 5.19 -11.27 -16.44
CA GLY A 56 6.55 -11.74 -16.19
C GLY A 56 7.32 -10.83 -15.24
N MET A 57 8.57 -11.22 -14.94
CA MET A 57 9.49 -10.48 -14.07
C MET A 57 9.64 -8.99 -14.44
N PHE A 58 9.82 -8.67 -15.72
CA PHE A 58 9.97 -7.29 -16.19
C PHE A 58 8.67 -6.49 -16.04
N ASP A 59 7.53 -7.08 -16.36
CA ASP A 59 6.21 -6.46 -16.19
C ASP A 59 5.93 -6.15 -14.71
N LEU A 60 6.35 -7.02 -13.79
CA LEU A 60 6.22 -6.82 -12.34
C LEU A 60 7.14 -5.72 -11.80
N ILE A 61 8.39 -5.61 -12.29
CA ILE A 61 9.27 -4.49 -11.96
C ILE A 61 8.66 -3.18 -12.47
N LEU A 62 8.21 -3.14 -13.72
CA LEU A 62 7.55 -1.97 -14.30
C LEU A 62 6.20 -1.66 -13.62
N LEU A 63 5.48 -2.65 -13.09
CA LEU A 63 4.28 -2.42 -12.31
C LEU A 63 4.61 -1.74 -10.97
N GLY A 64 5.64 -2.19 -10.24
CA GLY A 64 6.04 -1.56 -8.97
C GLY A 64 6.64 -0.16 -9.14
N VAL A 65 7.51 0.04 -10.14
CA VAL A 65 8.04 1.38 -10.51
C VAL A 65 6.91 2.26 -11.06
N GLY A 66 5.96 1.65 -11.78
CA GLY A 66 4.71 2.23 -12.24
C GLY A 66 3.86 2.78 -11.10
N ALA A 67 3.71 2.01 -10.03
CA ALA A 67 2.92 2.33 -8.84
C ALA A 67 3.59 3.30 -7.87
N SER A 68 4.92 3.40 -7.86
CA SER A 68 5.64 4.27 -6.91
C SER A 68 5.95 5.65 -7.52
N ILE A 69 6.44 5.71 -8.76
CA ILE A 69 6.85 6.97 -9.41
C ILE A 69 5.62 7.79 -9.86
N GLY A 70 5.03 8.53 -8.92
CA GLY A 70 3.88 9.41 -9.12
C GLY A 70 4.07 10.76 -8.43
N ALA A 71 3.06 11.23 -7.70
CA ALA A 71 3.06 12.54 -7.04
C ALA A 71 4.24 12.72 -6.05
N GLY A 72 4.76 11.62 -5.50
CA GLY A 72 5.90 11.60 -4.58
C GLY A 72 7.14 12.31 -5.14
N ILE A 73 7.61 11.92 -6.32
CA ILE A 73 8.84 12.47 -6.92
C ILE A 73 8.65 13.86 -7.54
N PHE A 74 7.47 14.12 -8.13
CA PHE A 74 7.22 15.34 -8.92
C PHE A 74 6.73 16.53 -8.08
N VAL A 75 6.08 16.27 -6.94
CA VAL A 75 5.49 17.29 -6.07
C VAL A 75 6.06 17.20 -4.65
N VAL A 76 5.86 16.07 -3.96
CA VAL A 76 6.19 15.92 -2.53
C VAL A 76 7.68 16.11 -2.24
N THR A 77 8.56 15.72 -3.17
CA THR A 77 10.00 15.98 -3.04
C THR A 77 10.32 17.46 -2.87
N GLY A 78 9.67 18.36 -3.62
CA GLY A 78 9.94 19.80 -3.51
C GLY A 78 9.31 20.46 -2.30
N THR A 79 8.09 20.06 -1.92
CA THR A 79 7.44 20.58 -0.70
C THR A 79 8.20 20.16 0.56
N VAL A 80 8.66 18.91 0.63
CA VAL A 80 9.50 18.46 1.76
C VAL A 80 10.93 19.02 1.67
N ALA A 81 11.45 19.31 0.48
CA ALA A 81 12.72 20.03 0.34
C ALA A 81 12.64 21.47 0.86
N HIS A 82 11.51 22.16 0.64
CA HIS A 82 11.26 23.48 1.23
C HIS A 82 11.31 23.45 2.76
N ASP A 83 10.72 22.44 3.40
CA ASP A 83 10.62 22.35 4.87
C ASP A 83 11.85 21.71 5.55
N ALA A 84 12.53 20.76 4.89
CA ALA A 84 13.68 20.03 5.44
C ALA A 84 15.04 20.53 4.91
N GLY A 85 15.02 21.45 3.94
CA GLY A 85 16.20 21.87 3.20
C GLY A 85 16.83 20.74 2.37
N PRO A 86 18.13 20.86 2.02
CA PRO A 86 18.93 19.80 1.39
C PRO A 86 18.87 18.43 2.11
N GLY A 87 18.59 18.46 3.41
CA GLY A 87 18.32 17.30 4.28
C GLY A 87 17.18 16.38 3.81
N VAL A 88 16.32 16.81 2.89
CA VAL A 88 15.33 15.96 2.20
C VAL A 88 15.95 14.69 1.59
N THR A 89 17.22 14.74 1.18
CA THR A 89 17.94 13.56 0.68
C THR A 89 18.07 12.48 1.77
N ILE A 90 18.34 12.89 3.02
CA ILE A 90 18.35 11.98 4.18
C ILE A 90 16.93 11.49 4.50
N SER A 91 15.91 12.34 4.36
CA SER A 91 14.51 11.95 4.51
C SER A 91 14.13 10.79 3.58
N PHE A 92 14.51 10.89 2.29
CA PHE A 92 14.28 9.82 1.30
C PHE A 92 15.12 8.56 1.54
N ILE A 93 16.33 8.68 2.09
CA ILE A 93 17.15 7.52 2.49
C ILE A 93 16.51 6.80 3.68
N LEU A 94 16.11 7.52 4.72
CA LEU A 94 15.46 6.95 5.91
C LEU A 94 14.13 6.24 5.57
N ALA A 95 13.30 6.89 4.74
CA ALA A 95 12.09 6.29 4.22
C ALA A 95 12.39 5.05 3.34
N GLY A 96 13.36 5.15 2.43
CA GLY A 96 13.77 4.05 1.55
C GLY A 96 14.28 2.82 2.32
N VAL A 97 15.11 3.00 3.36
CA VAL A 97 15.57 1.92 4.23
C VAL A 97 14.39 1.24 4.93
N SER A 98 13.41 2.00 5.44
CA SER A 98 12.18 1.43 5.99
C SER A 98 11.42 0.61 4.95
N CYS A 99 11.21 1.16 3.75
CA CYS A 99 10.54 0.46 2.67
C CYS A 99 11.27 -0.83 2.26
N VAL A 100 12.61 -0.89 2.33
CA VAL A 100 13.35 -2.13 2.06
C VAL A 100 13.05 -3.20 3.11
N LEU A 101 13.03 -2.86 4.40
CA LEU A 101 12.64 -3.80 5.46
C LEU A 101 11.20 -4.32 5.25
N ASN A 102 10.28 -3.43 4.87
CA ASN A 102 8.90 -3.78 4.54
C ASN A 102 8.83 -4.70 3.29
N ALA A 103 9.55 -4.35 2.23
CA ALA A 103 9.60 -5.08 0.97
C ALA A 103 10.18 -6.51 1.12
N LEU A 104 11.18 -6.71 2.00
CA LEU A 104 11.70 -8.04 2.33
C LEU A 104 10.62 -8.92 3.00
N CYS A 105 9.81 -8.35 3.89
CA CYS A 105 8.69 -9.05 4.53
C CYS A 105 7.57 -9.38 3.53
N TYR A 106 7.23 -8.42 2.66
CA TYR A 106 6.26 -8.62 1.57
C TYR A 106 6.75 -9.68 0.55
N ALA A 107 8.03 -9.69 0.20
CA ALA A 107 8.60 -10.65 -0.73
C ALA A 107 8.51 -12.10 -0.22
N GLU A 108 8.73 -12.34 1.08
CA GLU A 108 8.54 -13.66 1.69
C GLU A 108 7.09 -14.11 1.54
N LEU A 109 6.14 -13.29 2.01
CA LEU A 109 4.72 -13.62 2.03
C LEU A 109 4.12 -13.74 0.62
N ALA A 110 4.54 -12.90 -0.33
CA ALA A 110 4.14 -12.99 -1.73
C ALA A 110 4.68 -14.26 -2.41
N SER A 111 5.91 -14.69 -2.09
CA SER A 111 6.45 -15.96 -2.61
C SER A 111 5.78 -17.19 -1.98
N ARG A 112 5.36 -17.07 -0.71
CA ARG A 112 4.68 -18.13 0.07
C ARG A 112 3.20 -18.28 -0.28
N PHE A 113 2.52 -17.20 -0.65
CA PHE A 113 1.09 -17.18 -1.01
C PHE A 113 0.86 -16.77 -2.49
N PRO A 114 1.45 -17.49 -3.45
CA PRO A 114 1.54 -17.07 -4.84
C PRO A 114 0.22 -17.17 -5.65
N ALA A 115 -0.79 -17.85 -5.11
CA ALA A 115 -1.92 -18.36 -5.89
C ALA A 115 -3.29 -17.80 -5.46
N VAL A 116 -3.32 -16.74 -4.64
CA VAL A 116 -4.55 -16.18 -4.07
C VAL A 116 -4.48 -14.65 -4.00
N VAL A 117 -5.49 -13.98 -4.54
CA VAL A 117 -5.71 -12.54 -4.43
C VAL A 117 -6.02 -12.15 -2.98
N GLY A 118 -5.41 -11.07 -2.51
CA GLY A 118 -5.70 -10.48 -1.20
C GLY A 118 -4.49 -9.85 -0.49
N GLY A 119 -3.26 -10.16 -0.92
CA GLY A 119 -2.04 -9.53 -0.40
C GLY A 119 -2.02 -9.48 1.14
N ALA A 120 -1.79 -8.28 1.68
CA ALA A 120 -1.72 -8.02 3.11
C ALA A 120 -2.98 -8.45 3.92
N TYR A 121 -4.18 -8.35 3.34
CA TYR A 121 -5.42 -8.84 3.97
C TYR A 121 -5.33 -10.37 4.19
N LEU A 122 -4.96 -11.13 3.15
CA LEU A 122 -4.87 -12.58 3.22
C LEU A 122 -3.75 -13.04 4.16
N TYR A 123 -2.61 -12.35 4.15
CA TYR A 123 -1.50 -12.63 5.06
C TYR A 123 -1.95 -12.45 6.52
N THR A 124 -2.74 -11.41 6.79
CA THR A 124 -3.30 -11.14 8.12
C THR A 124 -4.35 -12.17 8.53
N TYR A 125 -5.22 -12.60 7.62
CA TYR A 125 -6.28 -13.57 7.89
C TYR A 125 -5.74 -14.98 8.19
N THR A 126 -4.64 -15.36 7.54
CA THR A 126 -3.95 -16.64 7.76
C THR A 126 -3.06 -16.61 9.01
N ALA A 127 -2.41 -15.47 9.30
CA ALA A 127 -1.52 -15.29 10.46
C ALA A 127 -2.27 -15.08 11.78
N PHE A 128 -3.28 -14.21 11.80
CA PHE A 128 -3.95 -13.72 13.00
C PHE A 128 -5.41 -14.15 13.09
N ASN A 129 -6.34 -13.40 12.47
CA ASN A 129 -7.78 -13.68 12.47
C ASN A 129 -8.56 -12.76 11.49
N GLU A 130 -9.84 -13.07 11.32
CA GLU A 130 -10.80 -12.40 10.42
C GLU A 130 -10.97 -10.90 10.73
N LEU A 131 -11.13 -10.52 12.00
CA LEU A 131 -11.29 -9.11 12.40
C LEU A 131 -10.04 -8.27 12.06
N THR A 132 -8.85 -8.78 12.38
CA THR A 132 -7.59 -8.08 12.07
C THR A 132 -7.41 -7.96 10.56
N ALA A 133 -7.78 -8.98 9.80
CA ALA A 133 -7.74 -8.94 8.35
C ALA A 133 -8.70 -7.88 7.79
N PHE A 134 -9.95 -7.84 8.27
CA PHE A 134 -10.94 -6.85 7.85
C PHE A 134 -10.50 -5.41 8.18
N LEU A 135 -9.84 -5.20 9.34
CA LEU A 135 -9.22 -3.92 9.69
C LEU A 135 -8.11 -3.51 8.71
N VAL A 136 -7.19 -4.44 8.39
CA VAL A 136 -6.13 -4.20 7.40
C VAL A 136 -6.71 -3.91 6.01
N PHE A 137 -7.74 -4.64 5.58
CA PHE A 137 -8.42 -4.39 4.31
C PHE A 137 -9.05 -3.00 4.28
N ALA A 138 -9.81 -2.61 5.31
CA ALA A 138 -10.50 -1.33 5.33
C ALA A 138 -9.51 -0.16 5.32
N GLN A 139 -8.39 -0.28 6.04
CA GLN A 139 -7.33 0.71 6.02
C GLN A 139 -6.71 0.83 4.63
N LEU A 140 -6.31 -0.29 4.02
CA LEU A 140 -5.75 -0.29 2.65
C LEU A 140 -6.74 0.28 1.64
N MET A 141 -8.03 -0.06 1.73
CA MET A 141 -9.03 0.52 0.84
C MET A 141 -9.16 2.02 1.01
N LEU A 142 -9.14 2.55 2.23
CA LEU A 142 -9.15 3.99 2.44
C LEU A 142 -7.89 4.65 1.85
N ASP A 143 -6.71 4.09 2.12
CA ASP A 143 -5.45 4.60 1.60
C ASP A 143 -5.44 4.64 0.06
N TYR A 144 -5.84 3.55 -0.60
CA TYR A 144 -5.89 3.48 -2.06
C TYR A 144 -6.95 4.43 -2.65
N HIS A 145 -8.14 4.60 -2.05
CA HIS A 145 -9.15 5.53 -2.58
C HIS A 145 -8.73 7.00 -2.42
N ILE A 146 -8.18 7.36 -1.27
CA ILE A 146 -7.66 8.72 -1.04
C ILE A 146 -6.44 8.97 -1.93
N GLY A 147 -5.56 7.97 -2.10
CA GLY A 147 -4.41 8.05 -2.99
C GLY A 147 -4.83 8.26 -4.44
N ALA A 148 -5.79 7.48 -4.93
CA ALA A 148 -6.37 7.63 -6.26
C ALA A 148 -6.97 9.04 -6.46
N ALA A 149 -7.72 9.54 -5.47
CA ALA A 149 -8.27 10.90 -5.51
C ALA A 149 -7.18 11.99 -5.53
N SER A 150 -6.10 11.80 -4.76
CA SER A 150 -4.96 12.72 -4.72
C SER A 150 -4.26 12.78 -6.08
N ILE A 151 -3.92 11.61 -6.62
CA ILE A 151 -3.19 11.49 -7.89
C ILE A 151 -4.05 12.02 -9.04
N ALA A 152 -5.37 11.78 -9.02
CA ALA A 152 -6.29 12.32 -10.03
C ALA A 152 -6.34 13.86 -10.02
N ARG A 153 -6.31 14.50 -8.86
CA ARG A 153 -6.25 15.97 -8.74
C ARG A 153 -4.88 16.53 -9.16
N SER A 154 -3.78 15.89 -8.77
CA SER A 154 -2.45 16.25 -9.27
C SER A 154 -2.39 16.12 -10.81
N LEU A 155 -2.93 15.03 -11.36
CA LEU A 155 -2.99 14.79 -12.81
C LEU A 155 -3.81 15.87 -13.52
N ALA A 156 -4.99 16.22 -12.98
CA ALA A 156 -5.80 17.32 -13.49
C ALA A 156 -5.01 18.65 -13.51
N SER A 157 -4.29 18.98 -12.44
CA SER A 157 -3.45 20.18 -12.38
C SER A 157 -2.36 20.17 -13.47
N TYR A 158 -1.57 19.10 -13.60
CA TYR A 158 -0.54 19.02 -14.66
C TYR A 158 -1.12 19.02 -16.08
N VAL A 159 -2.32 18.45 -16.30
CA VAL A 159 -3.02 18.53 -17.59
C VAL A 159 -3.41 19.98 -17.90
N VAL A 160 -3.90 20.75 -16.92
CA VAL A 160 -4.18 22.19 -17.09
C VAL A 160 -2.91 22.96 -17.41
N THR A 161 -1.78 22.71 -16.72
CA THR A 161 -0.49 23.37 -17.04
C THR A 161 -0.06 23.12 -18.49
N ILE A 162 -0.28 21.91 -19.02
CA ILE A 162 0.03 21.59 -20.42
C ILE A 162 -0.95 22.28 -21.38
N LEU A 163 -2.23 22.39 -21.03
CA LEU A 163 -3.21 23.11 -21.85
C LEU A 163 -2.88 24.61 -21.92
N GLU A 164 -2.44 25.23 -20.82
CA GLU A 164 -2.03 26.65 -20.77
C GLU A 164 -0.80 26.98 -21.62
N LEU A 165 0.02 25.98 -22.02
CA LEU A 165 1.09 26.17 -23.01
C LEU A 165 0.52 26.54 -24.40
N PHE A 166 -0.72 26.16 -24.71
CA PHE A 166 -1.37 26.49 -25.97
C PHE A 166 -2.11 27.83 -25.86
N PRO A 167 -1.82 28.82 -26.72
CA PRO A 167 -2.39 30.18 -26.63
C PRO A 167 -3.93 30.26 -26.68
N ILE A 168 -4.59 29.21 -27.18
CA ILE A 168 -6.06 29.12 -27.31
C ILE A 168 -6.72 28.87 -25.94
N PHE A 169 -6.06 28.10 -25.07
CA PHE A 169 -6.59 27.71 -23.75
C PHE A 169 -6.09 28.61 -22.62
N LYS A 170 -4.94 29.26 -22.80
CA LYS A 170 -4.42 30.25 -21.85
C LYS A 170 -5.50 31.30 -21.50
N GLU A 171 -5.71 31.54 -20.21
CA GLU A 171 -6.72 32.46 -19.65
C GLU A 171 -8.21 32.09 -19.91
N ASN A 172 -8.50 31.03 -20.68
CA ASN A 172 -9.87 30.57 -21.01
C ASN A 172 -10.33 29.34 -20.19
N ILE A 173 -9.50 28.80 -19.28
CA ILE A 173 -9.85 27.62 -18.47
C ILE A 173 -10.63 28.07 -17.21
N PRO A 174 -11.87 27.60 -16.99
CA PRO A 174 -12.65 27.97 -15.80
C PRO A 174 -12.08 27.39 -14.49
N ASP A 175 -12.20 28.10 -13.37
CA ASP A 175 -11.67 27.71 -12.05
C ASP A 175 -12.11 26.32 -11.54
N TRP A 176 -13.26 25.83 -12.00
CA TRP A 176 -13.83 24.51 -11.65
C TRP A 176 -13.21 23.35 -12.46
N ILE A 177 -12.39 23.68 -13.47
CA ILE A 177 -11.54 22.78 -14.24
C ILE A 177 -10.05 23.04 -13.90
N GLY A 178 -9.69 24.30 -13.62
CA GLY A 178 -8.33 24.76 -13.36
C GLY A 178 -7.69 24.30 -12.03
N HIS A 179 -6.50 24.83 -11.76
CA HIS A 179 -5.57 24.36 -10.72
C HIS A 179 -6.15 24.27 -9.29
N GLY A 180 -6.97 25.24 -8.88
CA GLY A 180 -7.42 25.34 -7.48
C GLY A 180 -8.69 24.58 -7.12
N GLY A 181 -9.61 24.40 -8.09
CA GLY A 181 -11.02 24.12 -7.82
C GLY A 181 -11.72 25.22 -7.00
N GLN A 182 -13.05 25.34 -7.11
CA GLN A 182 -13.76 26.33 -6.27
C GLN A 182 -13.76 25.87 -4.81
N LYS A 183 -13.10 26.65 -3.95
CA LYS A 183 -12.96 26.38 -2.50
C LYS A 183 -14.20 26.87 -1.75
N PHE A 184 -14.91 25.95 -1.11
CA PHE A 184 -16.05 26.24 -0.25
C PHE A 184 -15.76 25.82 1.20
N LEU A 185 -16.54 26.34 2.16
CA LEU A 185 -16.54 25.88 3.55
C LEU A 185 -15.13 25.89 4.20
N GLY A 186 -14.46 27.05 4.14
CA GLY A 186 -13.12 27.23 4.70
C GLY A 186 -11.98 26.48 3.98
N GLY A 187 -12.24 25.91 2.79
CA GLY A 187 -11.27 25.17 2.00
C GLY A 187 -11.30 23.65 2.19
N ALA A 188 -12.23 23.12 2.98
CA ALA A 188 -12.45 21.67 3.14
C ALA A 188 -13.06 21.02 1.88
N ILE A 189 -13.99 21.73 1.24
CA ILE A 189 -14.60 21.35 -0.05
C ILE A 189 -13.89 22.12 -1.14
N SER A 190 -13.41 21.42 -2.18
CA SER A 190 -12.82 22.05 -3.36
C SER A 190 -13.29 21.31 -4.61
N ILE A 191 -14.17 21.94 -5.38
CA ILE A 191 -14.80 21.31 -6.53
C ILE A 191 -13.86 21.35 -7.74
N ASN A 192 -13.43 20.17 -8.20
CA ASN A 192 -12.66 19.99 -9.42
C ASN A 192 -13.37 18.96 -10.30
N VAL A 193 -13.80 19.35 -11.50
CA VAL A 193 -14.58 18.48 -12.41
C VAL A 193 -13.67 17.61 -13.30
N LEU A 194 -12.44 18.06 -13.58
CA LEU A 194 -11.51 17.36 -14.45
C LEU A 194 -10.99 16.05 -13.82
N ALA A 195 -10.69 16.03 -12.52
CA ALA A 195 -10.19 14.84 -11.83
C ALA A 195 -11.21 13.66 -11.83
N PRO A 196 -12.51 13.84 -11.53
CA PRO A 196 -13.56 12.83 -11.75
C PRO A 196 -13.64 12.32 -13.21
N VAL A 197 -13.55 13.21 -14.20
CA VAL A 197 -13.61 12.82 -15.63
C VAL A 197 -12.44 11.92 -16.00
N LEU A 198 -11.22 12.27 -15.57
CA LEU A 198 -10.02 11.45 -15.77
C LEU A 198 -10.12 10.10 -15.06
N LEU A 199 -10.65 10.06 -13.83
CA LEU A 199 -10.91 8.81 -13.09
C LEU A 199 -11.91 7.90 -13.80
N VAL A 200 -13.02 8.45 -14.31
CA VAL A 200 -14.01 7.68 -15.10
C VAL A 200 -13.37 7.14 -16.38
N LEU A 201 -12.58 7.94 -17.10
CA LEU A 201 -11.87 7.50 -18.30
C LEU A 201 -10.92 6.32 -18.01
N LEU A 202 -10.10 6.42 -16.96
CA LEU A 202 -9.18 5.34 -16.56
C LEU A 202 -9.92 4.09 -16.06
N THR A 203 -11.04 4.28 -15.35
CA THR A 203 -11.91 3.17 -14.93
C THR A 203 -12.49 2.44 -16.14
N VAL A 204 -12.94 3.16 -17.18
CA VAL A 204 -13.45 2.57 -18.43
C VAL A 204 -12.36 1.83 -19.21
N ILE A 205 -11.11 2.31 -19.17
CA ILE A 205 -9.95 1.61 -19.74
C ILE A 205 -9.70 0.29 -19.00
N LEU A 206 -9.66 0.31 -17.66
CA LEU A 206 -9.47 -0.91 -16.85
C LEU A 206 -10.60 -1.93 -17.00
N CYS A 207 -11.83 -1.49 -17.23
CA CYS A 207 -12.96 -2.38 -17.50
C CYS A 207 -12.83 -3.12 -18.85
N ARG A 208 -12.16 -2.54 -19.87
CA ARG A 208 -12.01 -3.16 -21.20
C ARG A 208 -11.10 -4.38 -21.22
N GLY A 209 -10.01 -4.38 -20.44
CA GLY A 209 -9.16 -5.57 -20.28
C GLY A 209 -7.76 -5.28 -19.78
N VAL A 210 -7.21 -6.21 -18.99
CA VAL A 210 -5.89 -6.07 -18.36
C VAL A 210 -4.74 -6.28 -19.34
N GLY A 211 -4.91 -7.16 -20.33
CA GLY A 211 -3.83 -7.51 -21.27
C GLY A 211 -3.28 -6.32 -22.04
N GLU A 212 -4.16 -5.50 -22.61
CA GLU A 212 -3.78 -4.24 -23.29
C GLU A 212 -3.28 -3.21 -22.27
N SER A 213 -3.95 -3.12 -21.12
CA SER A 213 -3.58 -2.17 -20.06
C SER A 213 -2.18 -2.42 -19.50
N ALA A 214 -1.71 -3.66 -19.39
CA ALA A 214 -0.38 -4.00 -18.89
C ALA A 214 0.74 -3.58 -19.85
N ALA A 215 0.52 -3.69 -21.16
CA ALA A 215 1.46 -3.22 -22.18
C ALA A 215 1.56 -1.68 -22.17
N VAL A 216 0.43 -0.99 -22.10
CA VAL A 216 0.38 0.48 -21.98
C VAL A 216 1.06 0.95 -20.68
N ASN A 217 0.78 0.29 -19.55
CA ASN A 217 1.40 0.59 -18.26
C ASN A 217 2.92 0.43 -18.28
N SER A 218 3.41 -0.61 -18.95
CA SER A 218 4.84 -0.89 -19.11
C SER A 218 5.52 0.18 -19.98
N PHE A 219 4.89 0.57 -21.10
CA PHE A 219 5.38 1.63 -21.98
C PHE A 219 5.42 3.00 -21.27
N MET A 220 4.34 3.39 -20.58
CA MET A 220 4.29 4.64 -19.82
C MET A 220 5.31 4.65 -18.67
N THR A 221 5.53 3.51 -18.00
CA THR A 221 6.56 3.37 -16.96
C THR A 221 7.97 3.50 -17.52
N ALA A 222 8.29 2.83 -18.63
CA ALA A 222 9.59 2.97 -19.27
C ALA A 222 9.84 4.43 -19.68
N THR A 223 8.83 5.08 -20.28
CA THR A 223 8.89 6.48 -20.70
C THR A 223 9.15 7.43 -19.52
N LYS A 224 8.40 7.32 -18.41
CA LYS A 224 8.62 8.20 -17.24
C LYS A 224 9.97 7.96 -16.56
N VAL A 225 10.46 6.72 -16.51
CA VAL A 225 11.79 6.39 -15.97
C VAL A 225 12.90 7.02 -16.81
N ILE A 226 12.81 6.91 -18.14
CA ILE A 226 13.75 7.58 -19.06
C ILE A 226 13.73 9.10 -18.87
N ILE A 227 12.55 9.71 -18.73
CA ILE A 227 12.41 11.14 -18.46
C ILE A 227 13.09 11.52 -17.14
N VAL A 228 12.83 10.79 -16.04
CA VAL A 228 13.46 11.08 -14.73
C VAL A 228 14.98 10.94 -14.82
N ILE A 229 15.50 9.94 -15.54
CA ILE A 229 16.95 9.79 -15.77
C ILE A 229 17.51 11.00 -16.54
N ILE A 230 16.87 11.44 -17.63
CA ILE A 230 17.28 12.64 -18.39
C ILE A 230 17.28 13.88 -17.49
N VAL A 231 16.28 14.03 -16.63
CA VAL A 231 16.16 15.16 -15.69
C VAL A 231 17.30 15.14 -14.65
N ILE A 232 17.63 13.96 -14.09
CA ILE A 232 18.77 13.83 -13.18
C ILE A 232 20.07 14.21 -13.88
N PHE A 233 20.33 13.69 -15.09
CA PHE A 233 21.54 14.01 -15.84
C PHE A 233 21.62 15.48 -16.25
N ALA A 234 20.55 16.07 -16.78
CA ALA A 234 20.53 17.47 -17.20
C ALA A 234 20.70 18.41 -16.00
N GLY A 235 20.01 18.16 -14.90
CA GLY A 235 20.10 19.00 -13.70
C GLY A 235 21.42 18.87 -12.95
N ALA A 236 22.11 17.72 -13.05
CA ALA A 236 23.43 17.54 -12.44
C ALA A 236 24.49 18.53 -12.97
N PHE A 237 24.34 19.06 -14.19
CA PHE A 237 25.21 20.12 -14.73
C PHE A 237 24.86 21.53 -14.20
N GLU A 238 23.66 21.71 -13.64
CA GLU A 238 23.14 22.99 -13.11
C GLU A 238 23.20 23.07 -11.56
N VAL A 239 23.77 22.05 -10.91
CA VAL A 239 23.96 21.99 -9.45
C VAL A 239 25.04 22.97 -9.02
N ASP A 240 24.66 23.88 -8.13
CA ASP A 240 25.58 24.70 -7.35
C ASP A 240 25.65 24.15 -5.92
N THR A 241 26.82 23.67 -5.50
CA THR A 241 27.03 23.06 -4.19
C THR A 241 26.82 24.03 -3.02
N SER A 242 26.82 25.36 -3.26
CA SER A 242 26.51 26.35 -2.22
C SER A 242 25.06 26.29 -1.74
N ASN A 243 24.13 25.81 -2.59
CA ASN A 243 22.72 25.61 -2.21
C ASN A 243 22.53 24.51 -1.14
N TRP A 244 23.54 23.63 -0.95
CA TRP A 244 23.54 22.65 0.12
C TRP A 244 24.02 23.20 1.47
N THR A 245 24.35 24.49 1.57
CA THR A 245 24.67 25.16 2.84
C THR A 245 23.64 26.24 3.17
N PRO A 246 22.91 26.15 4.30
CA PRO A 246 22.94 25.09 5.32
C PRO A 246 22.21 23.80 4.86
N PHE A 247 22.78 22.64 5.18
CA PHE A 247 22.21 21.34 4.78
C PHE A 247 20.92 20.99 5.53
N ALA A 248 20.85 21.37 6.81
CA ALA A 248 19.73 21.13 7.71
C ALA A 248 19.41 22.44 8.46
N PRO A 249 18.76 23.42 7.81
CA PRO A 249 18.56 24.77 8.35
C PRO A 249 17.89 24.75 9.74
N ASP A 250 16.81 23.97 9.85
CA ASP A 250 16.02 23.79 11.06
C ASP A 250 16.37 22.49 11.83
N GLY A 251 17.57 21.95 11.58
CA GLY A 251 18.11 20.76 12.22
C GLY A 251 17.46 19.44 11.76
N PHE A 252 17.58 18.40 12.59
CA PHE A 252 17.20 17.02 12.21
C PHE A 252 15.69 16.73 12.33
N LYS A 253 14.92 17.57 13.03
CA LYS A 253 13.49 17.31 13.30
C LYS A 253 12.62 17.42 12.04
N PRO A 254 12.82 18.42 11.15
CA PRO A 254 12.13 18.47 9.85
C PRO A 254 12.59 17.36 8.89
N ILE A 255 13.86 16.95 8.92
CA ILE A 255 14.35 15.78 8.16
C ILE A 255 13.56 14.53 8.53
N LEU A 256 13.40 14.23 9.84
CA LEU A 256 12.65 13.06 10.27
C LEU A 256 11.14 13.17 9.98
N THR A 257 10.56 14.36 10.15
CA THR A 257 9.14 14.59 9.83
C THR A 257 8.90 14.42 8.33
N GLY A 258 9.79 14.98 7.51
CA GLY A 258 9.84 14.81 6.07
C GLY A 258 10.01 13.36 5.65
N ALA A 259 10.83 12.56 6.35
CA ALA A 259 10.98 11.12 6.09
C ALA A 259 9.63 10.38 6.18
N THR A 260 8.76 10.80 7.09
CA THR A 260 7.41 10.24 7.24
C THR A 260 6.48 10.67 6.10
N VAL A 261 6.61 11.90 5.60
CA VAL A 261 5.80 12.40 4.46
C VAL A 261 6.26 11.76 3.14
N VAL A 262 7.57 11.68 2.89
CA VAL A 262 8.12 11.06 1.67
C VAL A 262 8.03 9.52 1.67
N PHE A 263 7.68 8.90 2.80
CA PHE A 263 7.30 7.49 2.85
C PHE A 263 6.17 7.16 1.85
N PHE A 264 5.21 8.09 1.68
CA PHE A 264 4.16 7.99 0.67
C PHE A 264 4.70 7.82 -0.76
N ALA A 265 5.85 8.41 -1.09
CA ALA A 265 6.46 8.30 -2.42
C ALA A 265 6.94 6.87 -2.75
N TYR A 266 7.16 6.03 -1.74
CA TYR A 266 7.60 4.64 -1.89
C TYR A 266 6.45 3.61 -1.83
N VAL A 267 5.23 4.03 -1.50
CA VAL A 267 4.04 3.16 -1.59
C VAL A 267 3.86 2.74 -3.05
N GLY A 268 3.54 1.46 -3.29
CA GLY A 268 3.38 0.91 -4.64
C GLY A 268 4.18 -0.36 -4.93
N PHE A 269 5.25 -0.66 -4.19
CA PHE A 269 5.90 -1.98 -4.30
C PHE A 269 4.95 -3.13 -3.89
N ASP A 270 3.98 -2.86 -3.00
CA ASP A 270 2.94 -3.80 -2.59
C ASP A 270 1.88 -4.07 -3.69
N ALA A 271 1.77 -3.20 -4.70
CA ALA A 271 0.95 -3.48 -5.89
C ALA A 271 1.42 -4.74 -6.64
N VAL A 272 2.73 -5.00 -6.60
CA VAL A 272 3.34 -6.21 -7.16
C VAL A 272 2.86 -7.44 -6.39
N ALA A 273 2.85 -7.40 -5.06
CA ALA A 273 2.36 -8.50 -4.22
C ALA A 273 0.86 -8.79 -4.43
N ASN A 274 0.06 -7.75 -4.67
CA ASN A 274 -1.36 -7.90 -5.01
C ASN A 274 -1.62 -8.46 -6.42
N SER A 275 -0.59 -8.55 -7.27
CA SER A 275 -0.66 -9.09 -8.64
C SER A 275 -0.29 -10.57 -8.73
N ALA A 276 -0.27 -11.30 -7.61
CA ALA A 276 0.23 -12.68 -7.53
C ALA A 276 -0.51 -13.67 -8.44
N GLU A 277 -1.85 -13.67 -8.46
CA GLU A 277 -2.66 -14.56 -9.33
C GLU A 277 -2.33 -14.36 -10.83
N GLU A 278 -1.95 -13.15 -11.25
CA GLU A 278 -1.66 -12.77 -12.65
C GLU A 278 -0.19 -13.00 -13.06
N SER A 279 0.68 -13.45 -12.14
CA SER A 279 2.10 -13.70 -12.40
C SER A 279 2.37 -15.06 -13.04
N LYS A 280 3.32 -15.12 -13.99
CA LYS A 280 3.78 -16.35 -14.65
C LYS A 280 4.55 -17.29 -13.74
N ARG A 281 5.42 -16.77 -12.85
CA ARG A 281 6.25 -17.55 -11.90
C ARG A 281 6.31 -16.87 -10.54
N PRO A 282 5.18 -16.81 -9.81
CA PRO A 282 5.02 -15.94 -8.65
C PRO A 282 6.06 -16.15 -7.54
N GLN A 283 6.46 -17.40 -7.22
CA GLN A 283 7.44 -17.69 -6.15
C GLN A 283 8.80 -17.01 -6.35
N ARG A 284 9.17 -16.68 -7.60
CA ARG A 284 10.47 -16.10 -7.95
C ARG A 284 10.35 -14.69 -8.51
N ASP A 285 9.38 -14.49 -9.41
CA ASP A 285 9.24 -13.22 -10.14
C ASP A 285 8.56 -12.13 -9.25
N LEU A 286 7.78 -12.49 -8.21
CA LEU A 286 7.23 -11.51 -7.24
C LEU A 286 8.31 -10.92 -6.31
N PRO A 287 9.18 -11.69 -5.61
CA PRO A 287 10.28 -11.13 -4.82
C PRO A 287 11.18 -10.19 -5.62
N ILE A 288 11.54 -10.59 -6.85
CA ILE A 288 12.38 -9.79 -7.75
C ILE A 288 11.64 -8.51 -8.16
N GLY A 289 10.33 -8.58 -8.47
CA GLY A 289 9.50 -7.42 -8.78
C GLY A 289 9.42 -6.43 -7.62
N ILE A 290 9.08 -6.91 -6.41
CA ILE A 290 8.92 -6.11 -5.19
C ILE A 290 10.23 -5.39 -4.82
N ILE A 291 11.33 -6.13 -4.70
CA ILE A 291 12.61 -5.57 -4.25
C ILE A 291 13.27 -4.76 -5.37
N GLY A 292 13.24 -5.26 -6.61
CA GLY A 292 13.84 -4.60 -7.76
C GLY A 292 13.19 -3.26 -8.10
N SER A 293 11.85 -3.18 -8.07
CA SER A 293 11.16 -1.91 -8.29
C SER A 293 11.50 -0.87 -7.22
N LEU A 294 11.51 -1.27 -5.95
CA LEU A 294 11.82 -0.37 -4.85
C LEU A 294 13.26 0.17 -4.93
N LEU A 295 14.26 -0.68 -5.21
CA LEU A 295 15.66 -0.25 -5.33
C LEU A 295 15.86 0.76 -6.48
N ILE A 296 15.16 0.56 -7.60
CA ILE A 296 15.14 1.52 -8.73
C ILE A 296 14.54 2.85 -8.27
N CYS A 297 13.41 2.84 -7.56
CA CYS A 297 12.80 4.06 -7.03
C CYS A 297 13.70 4.81 -6.03
N ILE A 298 14.37 4.10 -5.11
CA ILE A 298 15.32 4.70 -4.15
C ILE A 298 16.44 5.46 -4.89
N ALA A 299 17.06 4.83 -5.89
CA ALA A 299 18.14 5.44 -6.67
C ALA A 299 17.67 6.71 -7.41
N LEU A 300 16.50 6.64 -8.06
CA LEU A 300 15.92 7.78 -8.79
C LEU A 300 15.50 8.93 -7.87
N TYR A 301 14.91 8.62 -6.71
CA TYR A 301 14.46 9.64 -5.75
C TYR A 301 15.63 10.38 -5.10
N ILE A 302 16.68 9.66 -4.70
CA ILE A 302 17.92 10.28 -4.19
C ILE A 302 18.55 11.18 -5.27
N GLY A 303 18.60 10.71 -6.53
CA GLY A 303 19.11 11.50 -7.65
C GLY A 303 18.33 12.81 -7.85
N VAL A 304 16.99 12.76 -7.85
CA VAL A 304 16.15 13.97 -7.97
C VAL A 304 16.31 14.90 -6.76
N CYS A 305 16.42 14.37 -5.54
CA CYS A 305 16.63 15.18 -4.34
C CYS A 305 17.94 15.99 -4.39
N LEU A 306 19.04 15.35 -4.77
CA LEU A 306 20.34 16.00 -4.90
C LEU A 306 20.32 17.08 -5.98
N VAL A 307 19.69 16.79 -7.13
CA VAL A 307 19.57 17.72 -8.24
C VAL A 307 18.70 18.93 -7.89
N ILE A 308 17.47 18.72 -7.39
CA ILE A 308 16.54 19.84 -7.15
C ILE A 308 17.06 20.80 -6.06
N THR A 309 17.67 20.27 -5.00
CA THR A 309 18.25 21.07 -3.91
C THR A 309 19.62 21.65 -4.24
N GLY A 310 20.30 21.10 -5.25
CA GLY A 310 21.54 21.66 -5.79
C GLY A 310 21.30 22.76 -6.83
N MET A 311 20.21 22.68 -7.60
CA MET A 311 19.87 23.68 -8.61
C MET A 311 19.33 24.98 -8.02
N LEU A 312 18.50 24.91 -6.98
CA LEU A 312 17.88 26.07 -6.33
C LEU A 312 18.02 26.01 -4.81
N PRO A 313 18.17 27.17 -4.13
CA PRO A 313 17.93 27.30 -2.70
C PRO A 313 16.55 26.78 -2.30
N TYR A 314 16.48 26.04 -1.20
CA TYR A 314 15.28 25.33 -0.77
C TYR A 314 14.04 26.22 -0.58
N TYR A 315 14.23 27.46 -0.11
CA TYR A 315 13.16 28.45 0.09
C TYR A 315 12.57 29.03 -1.21
N LEU A 316 13.11 28.68 -2.39
CA LEU A 316 12.56 29.03 -3.70
C LEU A 316 11.81 27.87 -4.37
N LEU A 317 11.73 26.71 -3.72
CA LEU A 317 10.95 25.57 -4.19
C LEU A 317 9.47 25.78 -3.86
N GLY A 318 8.69 26.21 -4.85
CA GLY A 318 7.25 26.42 -4.70
C GLY A 318 6.44 25.14 -4.53
N GLU A 319 5.22 25.27 -4.02
CA GLU A 319 4.32 24.13 -3.75
C GLU A 319 3.87 23.41 -5.02
N ASP A 320 3.55 24.16 -6.08
CA ASP A 320 3.06 23.64 -7.36
C ASP A 320 4.22 23.34 -8.34
N ALA A 321 4.32 22.07 -8.76
CA ALA A 321 5.30 21.58 -9.74
C ALA A 321 6.78 22.01 -9.51
N PRO A 322 7.34 21.85 -8.30
CA PRO A 322 8.65 22.37 -7.92
C PRO A 322 9.79 21.95 -8.87
N LEU A 323 9.78 20.69 -9.33
CA LEU A 323 10.81 20.18 -10.24
C LEU A 323 10.78 20.88 -11.61
N ALA A 324 9.60 21.16 -12.17
CA ALA A 324 9.48 21.87 -13.45
C ALA A 324 9.93 23.33 -13.32
N ASN A 325 9.54 23.99 -12.21
CA ASN A 325 9.91 25.37 -11.92
C ASN A 325 11.43 25.53 -11.74
N ALA A 326 12.11 24.55 -11.12
CA ALA A 326 13.56 24.55 -10.95
C ALA A 326 14.33 24.55 -12.30
N PHE A 327 13.87 23.78 -13.29
CA PHE A 327 14.48 23.82 -14.63
C PHE A 327 14.11 25.10 -15.41
N THR A 328 12.89 25.62 -15.22
CA THR A 328 12.49 26.88 -15.85
C THR A 328 13.29 28.07 -15.33
N SER A 329 13.61 28.13 -14.03
CA SER A 329 14.42 29.21 -13.45
C SER A 329 15.87 29.23 -13.96
N LYS A 330 16.43 28.06 -14.29
CA LYS A 330 17.73 27.88 -14.95
C LYS A 330 17.68 28.07 -16.48
N GLY A 331 16.53 28.45 -17.04
CA GLY A 331 16.35 28.65 -18.49
C GLY A 331 16.15 27.36 -19.31
N LEU A 332 16.20 26.18 -18.69
CA LEU A 332 16.04 24.86 -19.32
C LEU A 332 14.56 24.52 -19.60
N LYS A 333 13.86 25.40 -20.33
CA LYS A 333 12.42 25.27 -20.65
C LYS A 333 12.05 23.95 -21.32
N PHE A 334 12.92 23.39 -22.17
CA PHE A 334 12.70 22.09 -22.80
C PHE A 334 12.62 20.95 -21.77
N VAL A 335 13.52 20.96 -20.77
CA VAL A 335 13.52 19.96 -19.69
C VAL A 335 12.29 20.14 -18.80
N SER A 336 11.86 21.38 -18.53
CA SER A 336 10.60 21.64 -17.82
C SER A 336 9.38 21.07 -18.55
N ILE A 337 9.29 21.19 -19.87
CA ILE A 337 8.19 20.59 -20.66
C ILE A 337 8.26 19.05 -20.58
N LEU A 338 9.47 18.48 -20.69
CA LEU A 338 9.69 17.04 -20.57
C LEU A 338 9.27 16.52 -19.17
N ILE A 339 9.56 17.27 -18.11
CA ILE A 339 9.09 16.98 -16.73
C ILE A 339 7.57 16.98 -16.67
N SER A 340 6.88 17.98 -17.22
CA SER A 340 5.40 18.03 -17.20
C SER A 340 4.77 16.85 -17.95
N VAL A 341 5.32 16.46 -19.11
CA VAL A 341 4.89 15.27 -19.85
C VAL A 341 5.16 13.99 -19.05
N GLY A 342 6.34 13.87 -18.42
CA GLY A 342 6.70 12.76 -17.55
C GLY A 342 5.82 12.67 -16.29
N ALA A 343 5.40 13.80 -15.73
CA ALA A 343 4.48 13.89 -14.60
C ALA A 343 3.08 13.42 -14.99
N VAL A 344 2.53 13.88 -16.13
CA VAL A 344 1.23 13.40 -16.63
C VAL A 344 1.26 11.89 -16.91
N ALA A 345 2.28 11.39 -17.60
CA ALA A 345 2.45 9.96 -17.83
C ALA A 345 2.60 9.18 -16.51
N GLY A 346 3.39 9.70 -15.58
CA GLY A 346 3.67 9.08 -14.28
C GLY A 346 2.46 9.00 -13.36
N LEU A 347 1.74 10.11 -13.20
CA LEU A 347 0.50 10.18 -12.42
C LEU A 347 -0.58 9.29 -13.04
N THR A 348 -0.73 9.29 -14.37
CA THR A 348 -1.66 8.39 -15.09
C THR A 348 -1.34 6.92 -14.82
N THR A 349 -0.06 6.54 -14.94
CA THR A 349 0.43 5.17 -14.66
C THR A 349 0.14 4.77 -13.21
N THR A 350 0.50 5.63 -12.25
CA THR A 350 0.31 5.41 -10.81
C THR A 350 -1.17 5.18 -10.49
N LEU A 351 -2.04 6.02 -11.06
CA LEU A 351 -3.49 5.94 -10.88
C LEU A 351 -4.08 4.67 -11.50
N LEU A 352 -3.62 4.29 -12.69
CA LEU A 352 -4.03 3.07 -13.37
C LEU A 352 -3.69 1.82 -12.56
N VAL A 353 -2.47 1.73 -12.00
CA VAL A 353 -2.07 0.60 -11.14
C VAL A 353 -2.82 0.60 -9.81
N GLY A 354 -3.02 1.77 -9.17
CA GLY A 354 -3.80 1.86 -7.93
C GLY A 354 -5.24 1.37 -8.09
N LEU A 355 -5.95 1.87 -9.10
CA LEU A 355 -7.32 1.45 -9.43
C LEU A 355 -7.40 -0.04 -9.82
N TYR A 356 -6.35 -0.58 -10.45
CA TYR A 356 -6.23 -2.01 -10.76
C TYR A 356 -6.09 -2.85 -9.48
N VAL A 357 -5.20 -2.48 -8.53
CA VAL A 357 -4.99 -3.23 -7.28
C VAL A 357 -6.26 -3.24 -6.42
N GLN A 358 -6.94 -2.10 -6.31
CA GLN A 358 -8.16 -1.99 -5.51
C GLN A 358 -9.24 -2.98 -5.93
N SER A 359 -9.50 -3.11 -7.24
CA SER A 359 -10.55 -4.01 -7.73
C SER A 359 -10.23 -5.49 -7.47
N ARG A 360 -8.95 -5.87 -7.35
CA ARG A 360 -8.52 -7.19 -6.88
C ARG A 360 -8.74 -7.35 -5.38
N LEU A 361 -8.38 -6.38 -4.56
CA LEU A 361 -8.61 -6.46 -3.12
C LEU A 361 -10.10 -6.58 -2.78
N TYR A 362 -10.97 -5.86 -3.49
CA TYR A 362 -12.44 -6.05 -3.43
C TYR A 362 -12.88 -7.46 -3.88
N LEU A 363 -12.31 -7.99 -4.96
CA LEU A 363 -12.58 -9.36 -5.43
C LEU A 363 -12.18 -10.41 -4.38
N GLY A 364 -11.06 -10.21 -3.67
CA GLY A 364 -10.61 -11.08 -2.59
C GLY A 364 -11.61 -11.16 -1.44
N LEU A 365 -12.08 -10.02 -0.91
CA LEU A 365 -13.10 -10.04 0.16
C LEU A 365 -14.47 -10.51 -0.31
N GLY A 366 -14.84 -10.24 -1.58
CA GLY A 366 -16.08 -10.75 -2.15
C GLY A 366 -16.11 -12.28 -2.19
N ARG A 367 -14.98 -12.92 -2.53
CA ARG A 367 -14.81 -14.39 -2.49
C ARG A 367 -14.88 -14.97 -1.07
N ASP A 368 -14.49 -14.18 -0.06
CA ASP A 368 -14.48 -14.59 1.36
C ASP A 368 -15.81 -14.26 2.10
N GLY A 369 -16.83 -13.77 1.38
CA GLY A 369 -18.15 -13.42 1.95
C GLY A 369 -18.19 -12.15 2.81
N LEU A 370 -17.04 -11.53 3.10
CA LEU A 370 -16.93 -10.29 3.89
C LEU A 370 -17.46 -9.05 3.15
N LEU A 371 -17.77 -9.17 1.87
CA LEU A 371 -18.47 -8.18 1.05
C LEU A 371 -19.57 -8.85 0.21
N PRO A 372 -20.59 -8.10 -0.26
CA PRO A 372 -21.65 -8.63 -1.10
C PRO A 372 -21.11 -9.40 -2.32
N SER A 373 -21.73 -10.53 -2.66
CA SER A 373 -21.29 -11.45 -3.73
C SER A 373 -21.19 -10.83 -5.13
N VAL A 374 -21.72 -9.61 -5.33
CA VAL A 374 -21.49 -8.78 -6.52
C VAL A 374 -20.00 -8.49 -6.74
N PHE A 375 -19.22 -8.29 -5.67
CA PHE A 375 -17.78 -8.03 -5.73
C PHE A 375 -16.95 -9.28 -6.06
N ALA A 376 -17.50 -10.48 -5.86
CA ALA A 376 -16.85 -11.76 -6.19
C ALA A 376 -16.83 -12.08 -7.70
N ARG A 377 -17.64 -11.38 -8.51
CA ARG A 377 -17.89 -11.74 -9.92
C ARG A 377 -16.83 -11.18 -10.86
N VAL A 378 -16.32 -12.05 -11.73
CA VAL A 378 -15.41 -11.70 -12.85
C VAL A 378 -16.18 -11.76 -14.17
N HIS A 379 -15.92 -10.83 -15.09
CA HIS A 379 -16.62 -10.76 -16.38
C HIS A 379 -16.05 -11.78 -17.39
N PRO A 380 -16.88 -12.65 -18.00
CA PRO A 380 -16.41 -13.82 -18.76
C PRO A 380 -15.67 -13.51 -20.08
N ARG A 381 -15.78 -12.29 -20.63
CA ARG A 381 -15.01 -11.90 -21.83
C ARG A 381 -13.76 -11.10 -21.51
N CYS A 382 -13.82 -10.25 -20.49
CA CYS A 382 -12.74 -9.33 -20.14
C CYS A 382 -11.76 -9.93 -19.11
N HIS A 383 -12.19 -10.96 -18.38
CA HIS A 383 -11.48 -11.54 -17.24
C HIS A 383 -11.13 -10.48 -16.17
N THR A 384 -12.03 -9.51 -15.98
CA THR A 384 -11.90 -8.39 -15.04
C THR A 384 -13.07 -8.32 -14.06
N PRO A 385 -12.85 -7.91 -12.79
CA PRO A 385 -13.92 -7.71 -11.81
C PRO A 385 -14.62 -6.35 -12.04
N ILE A 386 -15.44 -6.25 -13.10
CA ILE A 386 -16.05 -4.99 -13.55
C ILE A 386 -16.85 -4.29 -12.44
N HIS A 387 -17.62 -5.03 -11.62
CA HIS A 387 -18.41 -4.42 -10.54
C HIS A 387 -17.51 -3.74 -9.49
N SER A 388 -16.46 -4.44 -9.05
CA SER A 388 -15.44 -3.90 -8.14
C SER A 388 -14.71 -2.71 -8.76
N GLN A 389 -14.39 -2.77 -10.06
CA GLN A 389 -13.71 -1.69 -10.78
C GLN A 389 -14.56 -0.42 -10.87
N VAL A 390 -15.86 -0.56 -11.19
CA VAL A 390 -16.81 0.56 -11.27
C VAL A 390 -17.06 1.17 -9.90
N TRP A 391 -17.22 0.35 -8.84
CA TRP A 391 -17.35 0.83 -7.46
C TRP A 391 -16.15 1.68 -7.04
N VAL A 392 -14.93 1.16 -7.22
CA VAL A 392 -13.68 1.88 -6.93
C VAL A 392 -13.61 3.21 -7.69
N GLY A 393 -13.93 3.20 -8.98
CA GLY A 393 -13.96 4.41 -9.81
C GLY A 393 -14.96 5.46 -9.32
N ILE A 394 -16.16 5.05 -8.91
CA ILE A 394 -17.19 5.95 -8.35
C ILE A 394 -16.73 6.59 -7.04
N VAL A 395 -16.21 5.78 -6.09
CA VAL A 395 -15.75 6.28 -4.79
C VAL A 395 -14.55 7.22 -4.96
N ALA A 396 -13.56 6.85 -5.78
CA ALA A 396 -12.42 7.70 -6.05
C ALA A 396 -12.83 9.02 -6.76
N ALA A 397 -13.77 8.97 -7.71
CA ALA A 397 -14.25 10.15 -8.43
C ALA A 397 -15.02 11.11 -7.50
N ALA A 398 -15.88 10.58 -6.62
CA ALA A 398 -16.57 11.38 -5.61
C ALA A 398 -15.58 12.05 -4.64
N LEU A 399 -14.55 11.33 -4.19
CA LEU A 399 -13.51 11.89 -3.31
C LEU A 399 -12.70 12.99 -4.02
N ALA A 400 -12.24 12.73 -5.24
CA ALA A 400 -11.45 13.68 -6.03
C ALA A 400 -12.22 14.97 -6.35
N GLY A 401 -13.50 14.83 -6.68
CA GLY A 401 -14.36 15.94 -7.11
C GLY A 401 -14.89 16.82 -5.99
N LEU A 402 -14.99 16.32 -4.75
CA LEU A 402 -15.61 17.05 -3.63
C LEU A 402 -14.61 17.53 -2.58
N PHE A 403 -13.59 16.73 -2.23
CA PHE A 403 -12.74 16.99 -1.07
C PHE A 403 -11.39 17.60 -1.46
N ASN A 404 -10.90 18.53 -0.65
CA ASN A 404 -9.54 19.03 -0.77
C ASN A 404 -8.52 17.97 -0.30
N VAL A 405 -7.79 17.38 -1.24
CA VAL A 405 -6.97 16.19 -0.94
C VAL A 405 -5.66 16.51 -0.21
N HIS A 406 -5.23 17.78 -0.10
CA HIS A 406 -4.12 18.13 0.83
C HIS A 406 -4.45 17.76 2.29
N ILE A 407 -5.71 17.95 2.71
CA ILE A 407 -6.16 17.61 4.07
C ILE A 407 -6.21 16.09 4.28
N LEU A 408 -6.38 15.32 3.20
CA LEU A 408 -6.50 13.86 3.22
C LEU A 408 -5.14 13.15 3.00
N SER A 409 -4.17 13.77 2.34
CA SER A 409 -2.87 13.14 2.04
C SER A 409 -2.07 12.78 3.30
N HIS A 410 -2.16 13.59 4.36
CA HIS A 410 -1.58 13.27 5.68
C HIS A 410 -2.16 12.01 6.33
N ILE A 411 -3.36 11.57 5.93
CA ILE A 411 -3.98 10.32 6.41
C ILE A 411 -3.33 9.10 5.73
N LEU A 412 -2.86 9.22 4.49
CA LEU A 412 -2.32 8.09 3.71
C LEU A 412 -1.11 7.42 4.35
N SER A 413 -0.22 8.20 4.94
CA SER A 413 1.02 7.66 5.54
C SER A 413 0.75 6.84 6.80
N VAL A 414 -0.30 7.18 7.55
CA VAL A 414 -0.74 6.47 8.77
C VAL A 414 -1.16 5.03 8.47
N GLY A 415 -1.97 4.85 7.42
CA GLY A 415 -2.50 3.55 7.04
C GLY A 415 -1.45 2.60 6.48
N SER A 416 -0.60 3.09 5.58
CA SER A 416 0.50 2.29 5.03
C SER A 416 1.48 1.84 6.12
N LEU A 417 1.89 2.72 7.04
CA LEU A 417 2.80 2.36 8.14
C LEU A 417 2.21 1.31 9.09
N THR A 418 0.91 1.38 9.39
CA THR A 418 0.23 0.40 10.25
C THR A 418 0.03 -0.93 9.51
N GLY A 419 -0.49 -0.90 8.27
CA GLY A 419 -0.67 -2.07 7.43
C GLY A 419 0.63 -2.84 7.20
N TYR A 420 1.72 -2.16 6.83
CA TYR A 420 3.01 -2.81 6.62
C TYR A 420 3.61 -3.38 7.93
N SER A 421 3.34 -2.76 9.09
CA SER A 421 3.72 -3.32 10.39
C SER A 421 2.98 -4.62 10.70
N VAL A 422 1.69 -4.72 10.37
CA VAL A 422 0.94 -5.97 10.49
C VAL A 422 1.51 -7.03 9.54
N VAL A 423 1.90 -6.67 8.32
CA VAL A 423 2.53 -7.60 7.37
C VAL A 423 3.89 -8.11 7.86
N ALA A 424 4.74 -7.24 8.44
CA ALA A 424 5.97 -7.67 9.11
C ALA A 424 5.68 -8.60 10.30
N ALA A 425 4.62 -8.32 11.07
CA ALA A 425 4.18 -9.21 12.15
C ALA A 425 3.68 -10.56 11.63
N CYS A 426 3.04 -10.61 10.45
CA CYS A 426 2.60 -11.85 9.81
C CYS A 426 3.76 -12.80 9.50
N VAL A 427 4.92 -12.30 9.04
CA VAL A 427 6.13 -13.12 8.79
C VAL A 427 6.51 -13.91 10.06
N VAL A 428 6.65 -13.21 11.18
CA VAL A 428 7.04 -13.83 12.46
C VAL A 428 5.94 -14.75 13.00
N ALA A 429 4.67 -14.31 12.96
CA ALA A 429 3.54 -15.09 13.45
C ALA A 429 3.34 -16.40 12.66
N LEU A 430 3.50 -16.39 11.33
CA LEU A 430 3.37 -17.57 10.49
C LEU A 430 4.51 -18.56 10.71
N ARG A 431 5.78 -18.10 10.76
CA ARG A 431 6.91 -18.99 11.07
C ARG A 431 6.82 -19.64 12.46
N LEU A 432 6.17 -18.98 13.44
CA LEU A 432 5.84 -19.59 14.73
C LEU A 432 4.69 -20.60 14.63
N LYS A 433 3.67 -20.31 13.83
CA LYS A 433 2.48 -21.18 13.62
C LYS A 433 2.82 -22.48 12.90
N ASP A 434 3.70 -22.44 11.90
CA ASP A 434 4.14 -23.63 11.13
C ASP A 434 4.93 -24.66 11.96
N LYS A 435 5.53 -24.23 13.08
CA LYS A 435 6.20 -25.14 14.01
C LYS A 435 5.23 -25.74 15.03
N ALA A 436 4.21 -25.00 15.45
CA ALA A 436 3.21 -25.48 16.40
C ALA A 436 2.38 -26.66 15.87
N SER A 437 2.25 -26.81 14.54
CA SER A 437 1.67 -28.00 13.90
C SER A 437 2.60 -29.22 13.84
N SER A 438 3.92 -29.05 14.05
CA SER A 438 4.89 -30.16 14.08
C SER A 438 5.17 -30.63 15.50
N GLN A 439 5.59 -29.77 16.43
CA GLN A 439 5.62 -30.04 17.88
C GLN A 439 5.53 -28.75 18.74
N VAL A 440 4.74 -28.81 19.81
CA VAL A 440 4.62 -27.89 20.98
C VAL A 440 3.72 -26.63 20.85
N SER A 441 2.68 -26.64 21.70
CA SER A 441 1.97 -25.54 22.42
C SER A 441 1.64 -24.20 21.73
N SER A 442 0.35 -23.84 21.78
CA SER A 442 -0.17 -22.51 21.40
C SER A 442 0.38 -21.33 22.22
N SER A 443 1.00 -21.57 23.38
CA SER A 443 1.61 -20.50 24.18
C SER A 443 2.76 -19.81 23.46
N THR A 444 3.57 -20.56 22.69
CA THR A 444 4.74 -20.00 21.99
C THR A 444 4.36 -18.96 20.93
N TRP A 445 3.25 -19.20 20.20
CA TRP A 445 2.70 -18.22 19.26
C TRP A 445 2.21 -16.96 19.99
N ARG A 446 1.39 -17.12 21.04
CA ARG A 446 0.83 -16.01 21.82
C ARG A 446 1.93 -15.14 22.44
N GLU A 447 2.96 -15.74 23.01
CA GLU A 447 4.10 -15.03 23.57
C GLU A 447 4.92 -14.29 22.49
N GLY A 448 5.08 -14.89 21.31
CA GLY A 448 5.67 -14.21 20.16
C GLY A 448 4.89 -12.97 19.73
N VAL A 449 3.56 -13.06 19.66
CA VAL A 449 2.67 -11.91 19.37
C VAL A 449 2.79 -10.82 20.45
N ILE A 450 2.88 -11.19 21.72
CA ILE A 450 3.12 -10.24 22.82
C ILE A 450 4.47 -9.51 22.64
N CYS A 451 5.54 -10.22 22.27
CA CYS A 451 6.83 -9.58 21.98
C CYS A 451 6.74 -8.58 20.80
N LEU A 452 6.00 -8.91 19.73
CA LEU A 452 5.79 -7.99 18.60
C LEU A 452 4.99 -6.75 19.00
N LEU A 453 3.98 -6.89 19.86
CA LEU A 453 3.24 -5.75 20.43
C LEU A 453 4.13 -4.87 21.30
N ILE A 454 5.03 -5.46 22.12
CA ILE A 454 6.01 -4.70 22.92
C ILE A 454 6.96 -3.91 22.00
N VAL A 455 7.42 -4.50 20.90
CA VAL A 455 8.26 -3.79 19.90
C VAL A 455 7.50 -2.64 19.23
N ALA A 456 6.23 -2.86 18.86
CA ALA A 456 5.37 -1.82 18.27
C ALA A 456 5.13 -0.65 19.24
N CYS A 457 4.75 -0.95 20.48
CA CYS A 457 4.59 0.06 21.53
C CYS A 457 5.92 0.79 21.83
N GLY A 458 7.05 0.07 21.88
CA GLY A 458 8.38 0.66 22.06
C GLY A 458 8.73 1.66 20.95
N GLY A 459 8.46 1.32 19.69
CA GLY A 459 8.65 2.23 18.55
C GLY A 459 7.78 3.49 18.65
N PHE A 460 6.50 3.32 18.92
CA PHE A 460 5.56 4.44 19.09
C PHE A 460 5.93 5.34 20.28
N SER A 461 6.26 4.75 21.44
CA SER A 461 6.70 5.49 22.63
C SER A 461 8.03 6.23 22.42
N ALA A 462 9.01 5.61 21.76
CA ALA A 462 10.27 6.28 21.40
C ALA A 462 10.01 7.48 20.46
N GLY A 463 9.11 7.31 19.49
CA GLY A 463 8.74 8.36 18.56
C GLY A 463 7.99 9.52 19.23
N LEU A 464 7.08 9.25 20.17
CA LEU A 464 6.43 10.27 21.00
C LEU A 464 7.44 11.04 21.86
N CYS A 465 8.37 10.34 22.52
CA CYS A 465 9.42 10.97 23.32
C CYS A 465 10.27 11.91 22.47
N TYR A 466 10.64 11.49 21.25
CA TYR A 466 11.37 12.32 20.29
C TYR A 466 10.54 13.54 19.82
N ARG A 467 9.27 13.32 19.44
CA ARG A 467 8.37 14.38 18.94
C ARG A 467 8.19 15.51 19.94
N PHE A 468 7.97 15.18 21.21
CA PHE A 468 7.74 16.13 22.29
C PHE A 468 9.02 16.61 23.00
N SER A 469 10.20 16.23 22.49
CA SER A 469 11.51 16.56 23.10
C SER A 469 11.60 16.17 24.58
N VAL A 470 11.00 15.04 24.95
CA VAL A 470 11.05 14.47 26.30
C VAL A 470 12.47 14.01 26.62
N SER A 471 12.84 13.97 27.91
CA SER A 471 14.16 13.53 28.36
C SER A 471 14.61 12.23 27.67
N ILE A 472 15.86 12.25 27.19
CA ILE A 472 16.49 11.17 26.41
C ILE A 472 16.44 9.81 27.12
N VAL A 473 16.34 9.81 28.45
CA VAL A 473 16.17 8.60 29.29
C VAL A 473 14.94 7.80 28.87
N PHE A 474 13.79 8.43 28.63
CA PHE A 474 12.56 7.73 28.24
C PHE A 474 12.66 7.13 26.83
N LEU A 475 13.34 7.83 25.91
CA LEU A 475 13.63 7.32 24.57
C LEU A 475 14.55 6.09 24.64
N VAL A 476 15.64 6.17 25.43
CA VAL A 476 16.55 5.04 25.65
C VAL A 476 15.83 3.86 26.30
N VAL A 477 14.97 4.08 27.30
CA VAL A 477 14.18 3.01 27.92
C VAL A 477 13.25 2.32 26.90
N ALA A 478 12.53 3.09 26.08
CA ALA A 478 11.66 2.52 25.05
C ALA A 478 12.43 1.69 24.01
N VAL A 479 13.61 2.16 23.59
CA VAL A 479 14.52 1.43 22.70
C VAL A 479 15.05 0.15 23.35
N VAL A 480 15.49 0.21 24.61
CA VAL A 480 16.00 -0.96 25.36
C VAL A 480 14.90 -2.01 25.55
N VAL A 481 13.67 -1.61 25.88
CA VAL A 481 12.53 -2.54 25.99
C VAL A 481 12.25 -3.23 24.65
N ALA A 482 12.28 -2.50 23.54
CA ALA A 482 12.14 -3.11 22.21
C ALA A 482 13.30 -4.08 21.87
N ILE A 483 14.55 -3.72 22.20
CA ILE A 483 15.72 -4.60 22.02
C ILE A 483 15.60 -5.89 22.85
N LEU A 484 15.15 -5.80 24.10
CA LEU A 484 14.93 -6.97 24.96
C LEU A 484 13.82 -7.88 24.40
N ALA A 485 12.74 -7.31 23.87
CA ALA A 485 11.68 -8.07 23.19
C ALA A 485 12.18 -8.73 21.89
N MET A 486 13.02 -8.05 21.10
CA MET A 486 13.68 -8.64 19.93
C MET A 486 14.64 -9.77 20.31
N GLY A 487 15.42 -9.61 21.39
CA GLY A 487 16.28 -10.66 21.93
C GLY A 487 15.46 -11.88 22.38
N ALA A 488 14.35 -11.66 23.08
CA ALA A 488 13.43 -12.73 23.50
C ALA A 488 12.82 -13.50 22.31
N LEU A 489 12.56 -12.84 21.18
CA LEU A 489 12.16 -13.51 19.94
C LEU A 489 13.30 -14.37 19.34
N CYS A 490 14.55 -13.90 19.41
CA CYS A 490 15.71 -14.63 18.87
C CYS A 490 16.05 -15.88 19.69
N PHE A 491 16.06 -15.81 21.02
CA PHE A 491 16.37 -16.97 21.88
C PHE A 491 15.37 -18.15 21.77
N ARG A 492 14.24 -17.96 21.09
CA ARG A 492 13.21 -18.97 20.84
C ARG A 492 13.42 -19.75 19.52
N GLN A 493 14.55 -19.55 18.84
CA GLN A 493 14.84 -20.12 17.52
C GLN A 493 14.93 -21.65 17.48
N VAL A 494 14.05 -22.26 16.68
CA VAL A 494 14.47 -23.02 15.48
C VAL A 494 13.45 -22.67 14.41
N TYR A 495 13.87 -22.03 13.32
CA TYR A 495 12.98 -21.71 12.19
C TYR A 495 13.11 -22.78 11.11
N ALA A 496 12.01 -23.05 10.41
CA ALA A 496 12.03 -23.86 9.20
C ALA A 496 12.36 -22.96 8.00
N ASP A 497 13.25 -23.44 7.13
CA ASP A 497 13.44 -22.86 5.80
C ASP A 497 12.26 -23.26 4.92
N LEU A 498 11.59 -22.25 4.34
CA LEU A 498 10.38 -22.41 3.54
C LEU A 498 10.71 -22.28 2.04
N PRO A 499 9.98 -22.99 1.15
CA PRO A 499 10.20 -22.88 -0.29
C PRO A 499 9.77 -21.50 -0.81
N GLY A 500 10.66 -20.83 -1.55
CA GLY A 500 10.45 -19.49 -2.07
C GLY A 500 11.56 -18.52 -1.64
N PHE A 501 11.22 -17.24 -1.56
CA PHE A 501 12.10 -16.23 -0.97
C PHE A 501 11.89 -16.20 0.54
N SER A 502 12.96 -16.37 1.32
CA SER A 502 12.93 -16.19 2.77
C SER A 502 13.50 -14.82 3.13
N CYS A 503 12.79 -14.03 3.93
CA CYS A 503 13.29 -12.77 4.46
C CYS A 503 14.56 -13.05 5.30
N PRO A 504 15.67 -12.34 5.05
CA PRO A 504 16.91 -12.52 5.81
C PRO A 504 16.74 -12.00 7.23
N GLY A 505 17.42 -12.62 8.20
CA GLY A 505 17.50 -12.10 9.57
C GLY A 505 16.17 -12.08 10.36
N VAL A 506 15.18 -12.92 10.02
CA VAL A 506 13.98 -13.13 10.85
C VAL A 506 14.41 -13.72 12.21
N PRO A 507 13.93 -13.18 13.36
CA PRO A 507 12.83 -12.23 13.53
C PRO A 507 13.27 -10.76 13.61
N ILE A 508 14.58 -10.48 13.59
CA ILE A 508 15.17 -9.16 13.81
C ILE A 508 14.74 -8.19 12.71
N VAL A 509 14.79 -8.58 11.44
CA VAL A 509 14.40 -7.70 10.31
C VAL A 509 12.92 -7.29 10.39
N PRO A 510 11.94 -8.21 10.50
CA PRO A 510 10.54 -7.81 10.71
C PRO A 510 10.28 -7.02 12.00
N ALA A 511 10.96 -7.33 13.11
CA ALA A 511 10.77 -6.60 14.35
C ALA A 511 11.34 -5.16 14.28
N THR A 512 12.51 -4.98 13.66
CA THR A 512 13.11 -3.67 13.38
C THR A 512 12.20 -2.85 12.45
N CYS A 513 11.58 -3.52 11.47
CA CYS A 513 10.59 -2.95 10.56
C CYS A 513 9.38 -2.39 11.31
N ILE A 514 8.79 -3.18 12.22
CA ILE A 514 7.67 -2.76 13.08
C ILE A 514 8.08 -1.56 13.96
N PHE A 515 9.24 -1.62 14.60
CA PHE A 515 9.74 -0.53 15.44
C PHE A 515 9.85 0.78 14.65
N PHE A 516 10.48 0.74 13.47
CA PHE A 516 10.70 1.94 12.65
C PHE A 516 9.41 2.50 12.06
N ASN A 517 8.51 1.65 11.58
CA ASN A 517 7.19 2.07 11.10
C ASN A 517 6.37 2.77 12.21
N MET A 518 6.36 2.21 13.43
CA MET A 518 5.67 2.81 14.58
C MET A 518 6.33 4.10 15.07
N PHE A 519 7.66 4.19 14.96
CA PHE A 519 8.43 5.40 15.26
C PHE A 519 8.10 6.55 14.29
N LEU A 520 8.02 6.27 12.98
CA LEU A 520 7.57 7.24 11.97
C LEU A 520 6.09 7.61 12.15
N PHE A 521 5.22 6.65 12.44
CA PHE A 521 3.80 6.90 12.72
C PHE A 521 3.60 7.91 13.87
N ALA A 522 4.45 7.85 14.89
CA ALA A 522 4.49 8.81 15.99
C ALA A 522 5.06 10.20 15.61
N GLN A 523 5.60 10.41 14.40
CA GLN A 523 5.99 11.74 13.88
C GLN A 523 4.88 12.43 13.07
N ILE A 524 3.73 11.78 12.84
CA ILE A 524 2.60 12.36 12.12
C ILE A 524 1.84 13.36 13.02
N HIS A 525 1.06 14.26 12.41
CA HIS A 525 0.18 15.19 13.11
C HIS A 525 -0.91 14.47 13.91
N HIS A 526 -1.24 15.02 15.09
CA HIS A 526 -2.22 14.45 16.02
C HIS A 526 -3.60 14.19 15.41
N GLU A 527 -4.05 15.03 14.47
CA GLU A 527 -5.31 14.85 13.73
C GLU A 527 -5.36 13.50 12.99
N ALA A 528 -4.23 13.05 12.44
CA ALA A 528 -4.19 11.82 11.67
C ALA A 528 -4.36 10.60 12.59
N TRP A 529 -3.85 10.63 13.83
CA TRP A 529 -4.10 9.60 14.83
C TRP A 529 -5.58 9.57 15.26
N VAL A 530 -6.21 10.73 15.47
CA VAL A 530 -7.63 10.82 15.83
C VAL A 530 -8.50 10.24 14.70
N ARG A 531 -8.22 10.63 13.44
CA ARG A 531 -8.92 10.10 12.26
C ARG A 531 -8.72 8.58 12.10
N PHE A 532 -7.52 8.07 12.37
CA PHE A 532 -7.23 6.62 12.37
C PHE A 532 -8.06 5.86 13.40
N VAL A 533 -8.08 6.32 14.66
CA VAL A 533 -8.85 5.67 15.73
C VAL A 533 -10.35 5.68 15.41
N ILE A 534 -10.88 6.80 14.90
CA ILE A 534 -12.28 6.90 14.45
C ILE A 534 -12.56 5.91 13.32
N LEU A 535 -11.67 5.82 12.32
CA LEU A 535 -11.81 4.87 11.22
C LEU A 535 -11.82 3.42 11.71
N CYS A 536 -10.88 3.03 12.58
CA CYS A 536 -10.86 1.69 13.16
C CYS A 536 -12.17 1.37 13.90
N ILE A 537 -12.72 2.31 14.68
CA ILE A 537 -14.01 2.14 15.37
C ILE A 537 -15.15 1.93 14.36
N ILE A 538 -15.21 2.73 13.29
CA ILE A 538 -16.19 2.59 12.21
C ILE A 538 -16.07 1.21 11.54
N THR A 539 -14.84 0.78 11.22
CA THR A 539 -14.58 -0.53 10.61
C THR A 539 -15.00 -1.69 11.51
N VAL A 540 -14.71 -1.64 12.82
CA VAL A 540 -15.20 -2.64 13.78
C VAL A 540 -16.72 -2.66 13.82
N GLY A 541 -17.37 -1.48 13.75
CA GLY A 541 -18.83 -1.36 13.62
C GLY A 541 -19.37 -2.05 12.36
N ILE A 542 -18.80 -1.77 11.19
CA ILE A 542 -19.20 -2.40 9.92
C ILE A 542 -19.03 -3.92 9.99
N TYR A 543 -17.92 -4.40 10.56
CA TYR A 543 -17.69 -5.83 10.77
C TYR A 543 -18.72 -6.46 11.72
N ALA A 544 -19.07 -5.77 12.80
CA ALA A 544 -20.07 -6.21 13.77
C ALA A 544 -21.50 -6.26 13.19
N PHE A 545 -21.86 -5.40 12.24
CA PHE A 545 -23.19 -5.42 11.61
C PHE A 545 -23.29 -6.32 10.38
N TYR A 546 -22.22 -6.43 9.58
CA TYR A 546 -22.24 -7.16 8.31
C TYR A 546 -21.32 -8.37 8.29
N GLY A 547 -20.02 -8.16 8.56
CA GLY A 547 -18.96 -9.15 8.40
C GLY A 547 -19.22 -10.45 9.18
N GLN A 548 -19.51 -10.35 10.48
CA GLN A 548 -19.67 -11.52 11.35
C GLN A 548 -20.79 -12.49 10.94
N TYR A 549 -21.75 -12.05 10.11
CA TYR A 549 -22.90 -12.83 9.66
C TYR A 549 -22.77 -13.39 8.23
N HIS A 550 -21.88 -12.82 7.42
CA HIS A 550 -21.73 -13.16 5.99
C HIS A 550 -20.36 -13.77 5.63
N ALA A 551 -19.38 -13.69 6.54
CA ALA A 551 -18.08 -14.32 6.35
C ALA A 551 -18.20 -15.85 6.20
N ASP A 552 -17.77 -16.36 5.06
CA ASP A 552 -17.60 -17.79 4.81
C ASP A 552 -16.10 -18.11 4.75
N PRO A 553 -15.47 -18.51 5.88
CA PRO A 553 -14.05 -18.91 5.91
C PRO A 553 -13.80 -20.23 5.16
N SER A 554 -14.87 -20.93 4.77
CA SER A 554 -14.89 -22.25 4.14
C SER A 554 -15.35 -22.22 2.68
N SER A 555 -15.47 -21.06 2.05
CA SER A 555 -15.88 -20.91 0.64
C SER A 555 -14.86 -21.52 -0.33
N GLU A 556 -14.95 -22.83 -0.54
CA GLU A 556 -14.21 -23.57 -1.57
C GLU A 556 -14.90 -23.49 -2.94
N GLU A 557 -15.41 -22.32 -3.35
CA GLU A 557 -16.09 -22.18 -4.65
C GLU A 557 -15.14 -22.46 -5.83
N THR A 558 -15.08 -23.73 -6.22
CA THR A 558 -14.60 -24.20 -7.51
C THR A 558 -15.51 -23.68 -8.61
N ILE A 559 -14.98 -22.80 -9.43
CA ILE A 559 -15.63 -22.39 -10.69
C ILE A 559 -15.19 -23.38 -11.80
N ILE A 560 -15.67 -23.26 -13.04
CA ILE A 560 -15.22 -24.07 -14.19
C ILE A 560 -14.67 -23.13 -15.28
N TYR A 561 -13.65 -23.60 -15.98
CA TYR A 561 -12.51 -22.79 -16.34
C TYR A 561 -12.16 -22.93 -17.84
N HIS A 562 -11.85 -21.83 -18.56
CA HIS A 562 -11.57 -21.82 -20.01
C HIS A 562 -10.21 -21.20 -20.40
N ARG A 563 -9.40 -21.97 -21.12
CA ARG A 563 -8.12 -21.53 -21.72
C ARG A 563 -8.36 -20.49 -22.82
N ALA A 564 -7.59 -19.40 -22.82
CA ALA A 564 -7.56 -18.46 -23.94
C ALA A 564 -7.11 -19.18 -25.23
N SER A 565 -7.96 -19.13 -26.26
CA SER A 565 -7.68 -19.72 -27.57
C SER A 565 -6.68 -18.87 -28.35
N GLY A 566 -5.47 -19.41 -28.58
CA GLY A 566 -4.51 -18.85 -29.54
C GLY A 566 -3.14 -18.53 -28.96
N GLU A 567 -2.31 -19.55 -28.79
CA GLU A 567 -0.85 -19.48 -28.97
C GLU A 567 -0.29 -20.90 -29.24
N GLU A 568 -0.92 -21.61 -30.19
CA GLU A 568 -0.30 -22.71 -30.92
C GLU A 568 -0.01 -22.25 -32.35
N ARG A 569 1.14 -21.58 -32.54
CA ARG A 569 1.97 -21.57 -33.75
C ARG A 569 3.22 -20.72 -33.56
#